data_AF-A0A383AXW8-F1
#
_entry.id   AF-A0A383AXW8-F1
#
_cell.length_a   1.000
_cell.length_b   1.000
_cell.length_c   1.000
_cell.angle_alpha   90.00
_cell.angle_beta   90.00
_cell.angle_gamma   90.00
#
_symmetry.space_group_name_H-M   'P 1'
#
loop_
_entity.id
_entity.type
_entity.pdbx_description
1 polymer ?
#
loop_
_entity_poly.entity_id
_entity_poly.type
_entity_poly.pdbx_seq_one_letter_code
_entity_poly.pdbx_strand_id
1 'polypeptide(L)'
;SLRPLGILNQFKGIGNEQNDSEAMYKILILYWSQVRKVFPEEWGLTPQKSRLMHSAGVRSMGVLMDHIMMRIESLPNPEQELFESLKKIRPYCRWTSGTWEGLGWKWNEVQSIPSHINKLSEYLCRIERELRLSKK
;
A
#
# COMPACT_ATOMS: atom_id res chain seq x y z
N SER A 1 6.68 2.22 -15.52
CA SER A 1 6.10 3.57 -15.58
C SER A 1 5.47 3.88 -14.24
N LEU A 2 5.85 4.99 -13.59
CA LEU A 2 5.21 5.46 -12.35
C LEU A 2 3.75 5.83 -12.66
N ARG A 3 2.86 5.69 -11.68
CA ARG A 3 1.45 6.03 -11.90
C ARG A 3 1.29 7.55 -12.06
N PRO A 4 0.55 8.03 -13.08
CA PRO A 4 0.36 9.47 -13.34
C PRO A 4 -0.26 10.25 -12.16
N LEU A 5 -0.98 9.57 -11.28
CA LEU A 5 -1.61 10.13 -10.08
C LEU A 5 -1.01 9.55 -8.78
N GLY A 6 0.17 8.95 -8.86
CA GLY A 6 0.86 8.40 -7.69
C GLY A 6 1.57 9.50 -6.88
N ILE A 7 1.76 9.27 -5.57
CA ILE A 7 2.43 10.24 -4.69
C ILE A 7 3.84 10.58 -5.21
N LEU A 8 4.50 9.59 -5.81
CA LEU A 8 5.83 9.75 -6.36
C LEU A 8 5.86 10.60 -7.64
N ASN A 9 4.71 10.86 -8.27
CA ASN A 9 4.66 11.70 -9.47
C ASN A 9 4.80 13.19 -9.14
N GLN A 10 4.48 13.62 -7.91
CA GLN A 10 4.60 15.03 -7.51
C GLN A 10 6.06 15.50 -7.35
N PHE A 11 7.00 14.56 -7.27
CA PHE A 11 8.44 14.84 -7.16
C PHE A 11 9.20 14.71 -8.48
N LYS A 12 8.47 14.49 -9.59
CA LYS A 12 9.09 14.59 -10.91
C LYS A 12 9.30 16.05 -11.25
N GLY A 13 10.52 16.38 -11.66
CA GLY A 13 10.79 17.69 -12.25
C GLY A 13 9.96 17.88 -13.52
N ILE A 14 9.48 19.11 -13.74
CA ILE A 14 8.79 19.48 -14.97
C ILE A 14 9.86 20.00 -15.95
N GLY A 15 9.96 19.42 -17.14
CA GLY A 15 10.94 19.86 -18.14
C GLY A 15 12.38 19.48 -17.77
N ASN A 16 13.24 20.46 -17.49
CA ASN A 16 14.67 20.28 -17.18
C ASN A 16 15.00 20.26 -15.68
N GLU A 17 13.99 20.32 -14.80
CA GLU A 17 14.18 20.21 -13.35
C GLU A 17 14.60 18.79 -12.94
N GLN A 18 15.56 18.67 -12.03
CA GLN A 18 15.97 17.37 -11.49
C GLN A 18 14.88 16.84 -10.57
N ASN A 19 14.55 15.55 -10.74
CA ASN A 19 13.63 14.86 -9.83
C ASN A 19 14.12 15.01 -8.40
N ASP A 20 13.23 15.29 -7.46
CA ASP A 20 13.52 15.20 -6.04
C ASP A 20 13.54 13.72 -5.62
N SER A 21 14.57 13.04 -6.11
CA SER A 21 14.82 11.62 -5.88
C SER A 21 15.01 11.30 -4.40
N GLU A 22 15.47 12.28 -3.61
CA GLU A 22 15.66 12.15 -2.18
C GLU A 22 14.30 12.11 -1.45
N ALA A 23 13.37 13.01 -1.78
CA ALA A 23 12.01 12.98 -1.24
C ALA A 23 11.25 11.70 -1.62
N MET A 24 11.36 11.26 -2.88
CA MET A 24 10.78 9.98 -3.32
C MET A 24 11.31 8.79 -2.51
N TYR A 25 12.62 8.77 -2.27
CA TYR A 25 13.26 7.70 -1.50
C TYR A 25 12.83 7.72 -0.03
N LYS A 26 12.71 8.91 0.58
CA LYS A 26 12.21 9.07 1.96
C LYS A 26 10.80 8.52 2.12
N ILE A 27 9.89 8.79 1.17
CA ILE A 27 8.52 8.26 1.20
C ILE A 27 8.52 6.74 1.08
N LEU A 28 9.31 6.17 0.17
CA LEU A 28 9.42 4.72 0.01
C LEU A 28 9.94 4.05 1.28
N ILE A 29 11.02 4.58 1.88
CA ILE A 29 11.56 4.06 3.15
C ILE A 29 10.51 4.14 4.24
N LEU A 30 9.89 5.31 4.42
CA LEU A 30 8.88 5.53 5.45
C LEU A 30 7.74 4.52 5.29
N TYR A 31 7.18 4.41 4.09
CA TYR A 31 6.07 3.52 3.80
C TYR A 31 6.39 2.06 4.08
N TRP A 32 7.44 1.53 3.45
CA TRP A 32 7.78 0.12 3.59
C TRP A 32 8.28 -0.23 4.99
N SER A 33 8.87 0.73 5.71
CA SER A 33 9.22 0.55 7.13
C SER A 33 7.98 0.42 8.00
N GLN A 34 6.92 1.23 7.78
CA GLN A 34 5.67 1.06 8.51
C GLN A 34 4.94 -0.23 8.10
N VAL A 35 4.94 -0.60 6.82
CA VAL A 35 4.39 -1.89 6.37
C VAL A 35 5.10 -3.05 7.08
N ARG A 36 6.43 -3.05 7.16
CA ARG A 36 7.19 -4.07 7.90
C ARG A 36 6.81 -4.11 9.39
N LYS A 37 6.65 -2.95 10.04
CA LYS A 37 6.25 -2.87 11.46
C LYS A 37 4.84 -3.41 11.69
N VAL A 38 3.91 -3.17 10.77
CA VAL A 38 2.49 -3.60 10.88
C VAL A 38 2.28 -5.05 10.43
N PHE A 39 3.10 -5.55 9.51
CA PHE A 39 3.01 -6.90 8.95
C PHE A 39 4.26 -7.75 9.23
N PRO A 40 4.70 -7.90 10.49
CA PRO A 40 5.98 -8.54 10.79
C PRO A 40 5.99 -10.03 10.46
N GLU A 41 4.84 -10.72 10.58
CA GLU A 41 4.72 -12.16 10.31
C GLU A 41 4.63 -12.46 8.81
N GLU A 42 4.09 -11.52 8.04
CA GLU A 42 3.89 -11.69 6.60
C GLU A 42 5.06 -11.11 5.78
N TRP A 43 5.89 -10.28 6.41
CA TRP A 43 7.07 -9.65 5.81
C TRP A 43 8.26 -10.60 5.74
N GLY A 44 9.01 -10.55 4.64
CA GLY A 44 10.24 -11.35 4.46
C GLY A 44 10.00 -12.84 4.17
N LEU A 45 8.75 -13.31 4.19
CA LEU A 45 8.39 -14.64 3.71
C LEU A 45 8.54 -14.73 2.18
N THR A 46 8.71 -15.95 1.66
CA THR A 46 8.74 -16.16 0.21
C THR A 46 7.39 -15.80 -0.43
N PRO A 47 7.35 -15.42 -1.71
CA PRO A 47 6.10 -15.09 -2.40
C PRO A 47 5.03 -16.19 -2.34
N GLN A 48 5.44 -17.46 -2.22
CA GLN A 48 4.55 -18.62 -2.08
C GLN A 48 3.90 -18.68 -0.69
N LYS A 49 4.57 -18.17 0.35
CA LYS A 49 4.11 -18.18 1.74
C LYS A 49 3.40 -16.89 2.14
N SER A 50 3.66 -15.78 1.45
CA SER A 50 3.03 -14.49 1.71
C SER A 50 2.71 -13.75 0.42
N ARG A 51 1.44 -13.44 0.23
CA ARG A 51 1.00 -12.58 -0.87
C ARG A 51 1.35 -11.11 -0.68
N LEU A 52 1.74 -10.68 0.52
CA LEU A 52 2.33 -9.35 0.72
C LEU A 52 3.65 -9.23 -0.05
N MET A 53 4.48 -10.26 0.02
CA MET A 53 5.79 -10.33 -0.65
C MET A 53 5.70 -10.79 -2.11
N HIS A 54 4.52 -11.17 -2.57
CA HIS A 54 4.26 -11.48 -3.98
C HIS A 54 4.14 -10.18 -4.79
N SER A 55 4.51 -10.21 -6.07
CA SER A 55 4.48 -9.02 -6.96
C SER A 55 3.10 -8.35 -6.98
N ALA A 56 2.02 -9.12 -6.92
CA ALA A 56 0.67 -8.59 -6.86
C ALA A 56 0.41 -7.79 -5.57
N GLY A 57 0.88 -8.27 -4.42
CA GLY A 57 0.77 -7.57 -3.14
C GLY A 57 1.61 -6.31 -3.11
N VAL A 58 2.87 -6.37 -3.54
CA VAL A 58 3.76 -5.20 -3.60
C VAL A 58 3.15 -4.09 -4.46
N ARG A 59 2.62 -4.44 -5.64
CA ARG A 59 1.98 -3.47 -6.55
C ARG A 59 0.69 -2.90 -5.96
N SER A 60 -0.10 -3.74 -5.28
CA SER A 60 -1.35 -3.31 -4.64
C SER A 60 -1.10 -2.38 -3.45
N MET A 61 -0.12 -2.73 -2.60
CA MET A 61 0.34 -1.90 -1.50
C MET A 61 0.98 -0.60 -1.99
N GLY A 62 1.59 -0.58 -3.18
CA GLY A 62 2.04 0.65 -3.81
C GLY A 62 0.89 1.58 -4.21
N VAL A 63 -0.31 1.07 -4.52
CA VAL A 63 -1.49 1.93 -4.78
C VAL A 63 -1.97 2.52 -3.49
N LEU A 64 -2.03 1.69 -2.45
CA LEU A 64 -2.45 2.10 -1.14
C LEU A 64 -1.51 3.18 -0.57
N MET A 65 -0.20 3.05 -0.83
CA MET A 65 0.79 4.09 -0.50
C MET A 65 0.42 5.42 -1.14
N ASP A 66 0.20 5.43 -2.46
CA ASP A 66 -0.22 6.64 -3.19
C ASP A 66 -1.44 7.27 -2.50
N HIS A 67 -2.46 6.45 -2.19
CA HIS A 67 -3.72 6.87 -1.59
C HIS A 67 -3.61 7.46 -0.17
N ILE A 68 -2.77 6.86 0.68
CA ILE A 68 -2.59 7.30 2.07
C ILE A 68 -1.67 8.51 2.11
N MET A 69 -0.49 8.41 1.48
CA MET A 69 0.58 9.42 1.58
C MET A 69 0.14 10.77 0.98
N MET A 70 -0.61 10.78 -0.13
CA MET A 70 -1.15 12.03 -0.73
C MET A 70 -1.95 12.89 0.24
N ARG A 71 -2.54 12.27 1.26
CA ARG A 71 -3.38 12.96 2.23
C ARG A 71 -2.64 13.34 3.50
N ILE A 72 -1.72 12.48 3.96
CA ILE A 72 -1.12 12.62 5.29
C ILE A 72 0.23 13.29 5.27
N GLU A 73 0.91 13.39 4.13
CA GLU A 73 2.26 13.91 4.03
C GLU A 73 2.40 15.34 4.58
N SER A 74 1.38 16.18 4.40
CA SER A 74 1.36 17.57 4.90
C SER A 74 0.91 17.71 6.35
N LEU A 75 0.57 16.60 7.03
CA LEU A 75 0.16 16.64 8.43
C LEU A 75 1.37 16.77 9.37
N PRO A 76 1.19 17.25 10.61
CA PRO A 76 2.30 17.39 11.57
C PRO A 76 3.02 16.08 11.93
N ASN A 77 2.34 14.93 11.82
CA ASN A 77 2.91 13.62 12.14
C ASN A 77 2.49 12.55 11.11
N PRO A 78 3.06 12.57 9.89
CA PRO A 78 2.70 11.65 8.82
C PRO A 78 3.07 10.20 9.15
N GLU A 79 4.14 9.96 9.91
CA GLU A 79 4.54 8.60 10.30
C GLU A 79 3.48 7.94 11.19
N GLN A 80 3.00 8.65 12.21
CA GLN A 80 1.98 8.12 13.12
C GLN A 80 0.65 7.89 12.39
N GLU A 81 0.23 8.83 11.53
CA GLU A 81 -0.99 8.69 10.74
C GLU A 81 -0.92 7.50 9.76
N LEU A 82 0.24 7.28 9.15
CA LEU A 82 0.48 6.12 8.29
C LEU A 82 0.38 4.82 9.09
N PHE A 83 1.07 4.74 10.22
CA PHE A 83 1.08 3.56 11.07
C PHE A 83 -0.32 3.18 11.54
N GLU A 84 -1.10 4.16 12.01
CA GLU A 84 -2.47 3.94 12.45
C GLU A 84 -3.41 3.56 11.30
N SER A 85 -3.21 4.13 10.10
CA SER A 85 -3.95 3.73 8.90
C SER A 85 -3.67 2.27 8.53
N LEU A 86 -2.39 1.88 8.50
CA LEU A 86 -1.97 0.50 8.19
C LEU A 86 -2.46 -0.49 9.25
N LYS A 87 -2.39 -0.15 10.55
CA LYS A 87 -2.89 -1.02 11.63
C LYS A 87 -4.38 -1.30 11.51
N LYS A 88 -5.19 -0.31 11.13
CA LYS A 88 -6.63 -0.49 10.97
C LYS A 88 -6.99 -1.41 9.81
N ILE A 89 -6.22 -1.36 8.71
CA ILE A 89 -6.49 -2.25 7.57
C ILE A 89 -6.01 -3.69 7.80
N ARG A 90 -5.02 -3.91 8.70
CA ARG A 90 -4.41 -5.23 8.94
C ARG A 90 -5.44 -6.36 9.14
N PRO A 91 -6.50 -6.21 9.96
CA PRO A 91 -7.50 -7.26 10.16
C PRO A 91 -8.27 -7.69 8.90
N TYR A 92 -8.24 -6.88 7.84
CA TYR A 92 -8.93 -7.12 6.55
C TYR A 92 -7.98 -7.67 5.48
N CYS A 93 -6.71 -7.83 5.80
CA CYS A 93 -5.70 -8.39 4.91
C CYS A 93 -5.62 -9.90 5.08
N ARG A 94 -5.47 -10.62 3.95
CA ARG A 94 -5.35 -12.08 3.90
C ARG A 94 -4.07 -12.43 3.15
N TRP A 95 -2.94 -12.10 3.75
CA TRP A 95 -1.63 -12.25 3.11
C TRP A 95 -1.07 -13.67 3.20
N THR A 96 -1.44 -14.43 4.22
CA THR A 96 -0.88 -15.77 4.51
C THR A 96 -1.94 -16.84 4.75
N SER A 97 -3.19 -16.44 5.04
CA SER A 97 -4.28 -17.36 5.33
C SER A 97 -5.66 -16.71 5.11
N GLY A 98 -6.70 -17.55 5.10
CA GLY A 98 -8.09 -17.12 4.98
C GLY A 98 -8.53 -16.77 3.55
N THR A 99 -9.60 -15.98 3.47
CA THR A 99 -10.27 -15.60 2.22
C THR A 99 -10.51 -14.10 2.24
N TRP A 100 -10.19 -13.41 1.14
CA TRP A 100 -10.46 -12.00 0.94
C TRP A 100 -11.98 -11.78 0.82
N GLU A 101 -12.63 -11.36 1.90
CA GLU A 101 -14.10 -11.36 2.01
C GLU A 101 -14.80 -10.50 0.95
N GLY A 102 -14.17 -9.41 0.49
CA GLY A 102 -14.70 -8.56 -0.58
C GLY A 102 -14.37 -9.03 -2.01
N LEU A 103 -13.55 -10.07 -2.17
CA LEU A 103 -13.10 -10.60 -3.47
C LEU A 103 -13.53 -12.06 -3.69
N GLY A 104 -13.85 -12.79 -2.62
CA GLY A 104 -14.17 -14.22 -2.66
C GLY A 104 -12.96 -15.12 -2.91
N TRP A 105 -11.74 -14.57 -2.93
CA TRP A 105 -10.51 -15.30 -3.22
C TRP A 105 -9.88 -15.85 -1.95
N LYS A 106 -9.44 -17.11 -1.95
CA LYS A 106 -8.48 -17.59 -0.95
C LYS A 106 -7.23 -16.71 -0.98
N TRP A 107 -6.54 -16.59 0.15
CA TRP A 107 -5.36 -15.75 0.30
C TRP A 107 -4.35 -15.95 -0.84
N ASN A 108 -4.12 -17.19 -1.27
CA ASN A 108 -3.15 -17.58 -2.30
C ASN A 108 -3.70 -17.57 -3.74
N GLU A 109 -4.97 -17.26 -3.97
CA GLU A 109 -5.54 -17.15 -5.33
C GLU A 109 -5.17 -15.81 -6.01
N VAL A 110 -4.59 -14.87 -5.27
CA VAL A 110 -4.04 -13.63 -5.84
C VAL A 110 -2.87 -13.94 -6.78
N GLN A 111 -3.01 -13.56 -8.05
CA GLN A 111 -2.03 -13.75 -9.12
C GLN A 111 -1.44 -12.42 -9.61
N SER A 112 -0.28 -12.50 -10.27
CA SER A 112 0.43 -11.32 -10.81
C SER A 112 -0.12 -10.88 -12.17
N ILE A 113 -1.45 -10.79 -12.29
CA ILE A 113 -2.13 -10.35 -13.52
C ILE A 113 -2.85 -9.01 -13.28
N PRO A 114 -3.01 -8.17 -14.33
CA PRO A 114 -3.59 -6.82 -14.18
C PRO A 114 -4.94 -6.81 -13.46
N SER A 115 -5.85 -7.72 -13.81
CA SER A 115 -7.17 -7.83 -13.19
C SER A 115 -7.11 -8.07 -11.68
N HIS A 116 -6.24 -8.97 -11.22
CA HIS A 116 -6.09 -9.27 -9.79
C HIS A 116 -5.45 -8.12 -9.03
N ILE A 117 -4.41 -7.51 -9.61
CA ILE A 117 -3.76 -6.35 -9.02
C ILE A 117 -4.76 -5.20 -8.86
N ASN A 118 -5.52 -4.88 -9.90
CA ASN A 118 -6.51 -3.79 -9.85
C ASN A 118 -7.57 -4.03 -8.77
N LYS A 119 -8.20 -5.21 -8.76
CA LYS A 119 -9.22 -5.57 -7.77
C LYS A 119 -8.69 -5.59 -6.34
N LEU A 120 -7.49 -6.13 -6.11
CA LEU A 120 -6.87 -6.13 -4.78
C LEU A 120 -6.52 -4.71 -4.33
N SER A 121 -6.03 -3.88 -5.24
CA SER A 121 -5.75 -2.47 -4.99
C SER A 121 -7.01 -1.69 -4.59
N GLU A 122 -8.08 -1.84 -5.37
CA GLU A 122 -9.39 -1.23 -5.12
C GLU A 122 -9.98 -1.69 -3.80
N TYR A 123 -9.89 -2.99 -3.49
CA TYR A 123 -10.30 -3.56 -2.21
C TYR A 123 -9.59 -2.87 -1.04
N LEU A 124 -8.25 -2.81 -1.07
CA LEU A 124 -7.45 -2.21 0.01
C LEU A 124 -7.77 -0.71 0.18
N CYS A 125 -7.83 0.04 -0.92
CA CYS A 125 -8.13 1.47 -0.88
C CYS A 125 -9.57 1.75 -0.41
N ARG A 126 -10.53 0.90 -0.78
CA ARG A 126 -11.91 1.01 -0.30
C ARG A 126 -12.00 0.79 1.20
N ILE A 127 -11.38 -0.27 1.73
CA ILE A 127 -11.37 -0.58 3.16
C ILE A 127 -10.67 0.54 3.96
N GLU A 128 -9.52 1.03 3.49
CA GLU A 128 -8.85 2.18 4.11
C GLU A 128 -9.77 3.40 4.21
N ARG A 129 -10.48 3.72 3.13
CA ARG A 129 -11.40 4.85 3.07
C ARG A 129 -12.57 4.68 4.04
N GLU A 130 -13.19 3.50 4.07
CA GLU A 130 -14.30 3.19 4.97
C GLU A 130 -13.88 3.34 6.44
N LEU A 131 -12.78 2.71 6.85
CA LEU A 131 -12.26 2.77 8.22
C LEU A 131 -11.85 4.18 8.67
N ARG A 132 -11.46 5.02 7.72
CA ARG A 132 -11.16 6.42 7.98
C ARG A 132 -12.44 7.24 8.19
N LEU A 133 -13.51 6.97 7.44
CA LEU A 133 -14.77 7.70 7.54
C LEU A 133 -15.62 7.28 8.74
N SER A 134 -15.54 6.02 9.18
CA SER A 134 -16.20 5.52 10.40
C SER A 134 -15.63 6.10 11.70
N LYS A 135 -14.62 6.98 11.60
CA LYS A 135 -14.04 7.73 12.72
C LYS A 135 -14.71 9.10 12.95
N LYS A 136 -15.85 9.37 12.29
CA LYS A 136 -16.72 10.54 12.54
C LYS A 136 -17.86 10.19 13.45
#